data_AF-A0A0M0C001-F1
#
_entry.id   AF-A0A0M0C001-F1
#
_cell.length_a   1.000
_cell.length_b   1.000
_cell.length_c   1.000
_cell.angle_alpha   90.00
_cell.angle_beta   90.00
_cell.angle_gamma   90.00
#
_symmetry.space_group_name_H-M   'P 1'
#
loop_
_entity.id
_entity.type
_entity.pdbx_description
1 polymer ?
#
loop_
_entity_poly.entity_id
_entity_poly.type
_entity_poly.pdbx_seq_one_letter_code
_entity_poly.pdbx_strand_id
1 'polypeptide(L)'
;MHREESLLLESKVISKLRHRLFREFLDIILLNELNIRNLGGYDALSFVYNKYGYRVSAGTIYSILYSLERRGLIRNLTTAQKTVFELTNEGEEMMDVILNNNDQIFVLTKKLIKLQ
;
A
#
# COMPACT_ATOMS: atom_id res chain seq x y z
N MET A 1 -21.01 -31.31 -3.89
CA MET A 1 -21.84 -30.30 -3.20
C MET A 1 -21.16 -29.74 -1.94
N HIS A 2 -21.09 -30.45 -0.80
CA HIS A 2 -20.48 -29.87 0.43
C HIS A 2 -19.00 -29.43 0.32
N ARG A 3 -18.18 -30.10 -0.49
CA ARG A 3 -16.77 -29.73 -0.70
C ARG A 3 -16.62 -28.44 -1.50
N GLU A 4 -17.47 -28.21 -2.50
CA GLU A 4 -17.43 -27.00 -3.33
C GLU A 4 -17.92 -25.78 -2.56
N GLU A 5 -18.96 -25.94 -1.74
CA GLU A 5 -19.45 -24.88 -0.85
C GLU A 5 -18.40 -24.46 0.17
N SER A 6 -17.67 -25.42 0.76
CA SER A 6 -16.56 -25.16 1.67
C SER A 6 -15.42 -24.38 0.99
N LEU A 7 -15.03 -24.76 -0.24
CA LEU A 7 -13.99 -24.07 -1.00
C LEU A 7 -14.42 -22.65 -1.40
N LEU A 8 -15.70 -22.46 -1.74
CA LEU A 8 -16.25 -21.14 -2.04
C LEU A 8 -16.24 -20.21 -0.82
N LEU A 9 -16.60 -20.74 0.35
CA LEU A 9 -16.54 -20.00 1.61
C LEU A 9 -15.11 -19.60 1.95
N GLU A 10 -14.17 -20.54 1.88
CA GLU A 10 -12.75 -20.30 2.12
C GLU A 10 -12.23 -19.18 1.21
N SER A 11 -12.46 -19.29 -0.10
CA SER A 11 -12.06 -18.28 -1.08
C SER A 11 -12.65 -16.89 -0.77
N LYS A 12 -13.93 -16.81 -0.39
CA LYS A 12 -14.59 -15.56 0.00
C LYS A 12 -13.96 -14.94 1.25
N VAL A 13 -13.64 -15.75 2.26
CA VAL A 13 -13.01 -15.28 3.50
C VAL A 13 -11.61 -14.75 3.21
N ILE A 14 -10.79 -15.52 2.49
CA ILE A 14 -9.43 -15.14 2.12
C ILE A 14 -9.43 -13.87 1.25
N SER A 15 -10.34 -13.75 0.29
CA SER A 15 -10.44 -12.56 -0.55
C SER A 15 -10.76 -11.29 0.25
N LYS A 16 -11.69 -11.38 1.22
CA LYS A 16 -12.00 -10.26 2.12
C LYS A 16 -10.82 -9.87 2.99
N LEU A 17 -10.08 -10.84 3.53
CA LEU A 17 -8.87 -10.58 4.32
C LEU A 17 -7.77 -9.93 3.48
N ARG A 18 -7.52 -10.44 2.27
CA ARG A 18 -6.56 -9.85 1.34
C ARG A 18 -6.92 -8.40 1.02
N HIS A 19 -8.18 -8.10 0.78
CA HIS A 19 -8.61 -6.73 0.52
C HIS A 19 -8.48 -5.81 1.75
N ARG A 20 -8.69 -6.32 2.97
CA ARG A 20 -8.42 -5.58 4.21
C ARG A 20 -6.93 -5.27 4.33
N LEU A 21 -6.06 -6.28 4.25
CA LEU A 21 -4.62 -6.10 4.30
C LEU A 21 -4.13 -5.11 3.24
N PHE A 22 -4.60 -5.23 2.00
CA PHE A 22 -4.25 -4.28 0.95
C PHE A 22 -4.54 -2.82 1.34
N ARG A 23 -5.70 -2.54 1.95
CA ARG A 23 -6.07 -1.17 2.36
C ARG A 23 -5.22 -0.66 3.53
N GLU A 24 -4.95 -1.52 4.51
CA GLU A 24 -4.12 -1.15 5.67
C GLU A 24 -2.66 -0.88 5.28
N PHE A 25 -2.16 -1.52 4.22
CA PHE A 25 -0.79 -1.36 3.73
C PHE A 25 -0.67 -0.40 2.53
N LEU A 26 -1.73 0.34 2.19
CA LEU A 26 -1.74 1.14 0.97
C LEU A 26 -0.72 2.29 1.01
N ASP A 27 -0.44 2.85 2.18
CA ASP A 27 0.59 3.87 2.37
C ASP A 27 2.00 3.32 2.10
N ILE A 28 2.34 2.16 2.64
CA ILE A 28 3.61 1.45 2.41
C ILE A 28 3.73 1.05 0.93
N ILE A 29 2.63 0.60 0.30
CA ILE A 29 2.62 0.25 -1.12
C ILE A 29 2.94 1.48 -1.99
N LEU A 30 2.39 2.65 -1.65
CA LEU A 30 2.67 3.90 -2.37
C LEU A 30 4.10 4.41 -2.11
N LEU A 31 4.59 4.34 -0.87
CA LEU A 31 5.99 4.66 -0.52
C LEU A 31 6.97 3.77 -1.30
N ASN A 32 6.71 2.47 -1.37
CA ASN A 32 7.57 1.55 -2.11
C ASN A 32 7.59 1.84 -3.62
N GLU A 33 6.47 2.29 -4.20
CA GLU A 33 6.46 2.72 -5.61
C GLU A 33 7.22 4.04 -5.80
N LEU A 34 7.10 4.97 -4.84
CA LEU A 34 7.87 6.21 -4.81
C LEU A 34 9.38 5.99 -4.66
N ASN A 35 9.79 4.89 -4.01
CA ASN A 35 11.18 4.45 -3.95
C ASN A 35 11.75 4.00 -5.31
N ILE A 36 10.88 3.74 -6.29
CA ILE A 36 11.27 3.32 -7.64
C ILE A 36 11.18 4.50 -8.61
N ARG A 37 10.15 5.34 -8.47
CA ARG A 37 9.90 6.49 -9.35
C ARG A 37 8.98 7.53 -8.71
N ASN A 38 9.09 8.78 -9.14
CA ASN A 38 8.16 9.85 -8.74
C ASN A 38 6.73 9.58 -9.25
N LEU A 39 5.73 9.90 -8.43
CA LEU A 39 4.32 9.69 -8.76
C LEU A 39 3.53 10.99 -8.72
N GLY A 40 2.74 11.29 -9.75
CA GLY A 40 1.59 12.18 -9.60
C GLY A 40 0.42 11.44 -8.93
N GLY A 41 -0.56 12.21 -8.43
CA GLY A 41 -1.76 11.62 -7.81
C GLY A 41 -2.52 10.67 -8.75
N TYR A 42 -2.67 11.02 -10.03
CA TYR A 42 -3.27 10.13 -11.03
C TYR A 42 -2.43 8.87 -11.30
N ASP A 43 -1.09 9.01 -11.32
CA ASP A 43 -0.19 7.87 -11.53
C ASP A 43 -0.32 6.87 -10.39
N ALA A 44 -0.50 7.35 -9.15
CA ALA A 44 -0.76 6.51 -7.98
C ALA A 44 -2.10 5.75 -8.08
N LEU A 45 -3.18 6.38 -8.58
CA LEU A 45 -4.44 5.67 -8.86
C LEU A 45 -4.25 4.56 -9.89
N SER A 46 -3.63 4.89 -11.03
CA SER A 46 -3.40 3.94 -12.12
C SER A 46 -2.51 2.79 -11.67
N PHE A 47 -1.45 3.08 -10.91
CA PHE A 47 -0.56 2.08 -10.33
C PHE A 47 -1.32 1.08 -9.47
N VAL A 48 -2.13 1.55 -8.52
CA VAL A 48 -2.90 0.70 -7.60
C VAL A 48 -3.85 -0.22 -8.37
N TYR A 49 -4.59 0.33 -9.34
CA TYR A 49 -5.53 -0.47 -10.13
C TYR A 49 -4.81 -1.49 -11.02
N ASN A 50 -3.77 -1.07 -11.74
CA ASN A 50 -3.09 -1.92 -12.71
C ASN A 50 -2.29 -3.05 -12.04
N LYS A 51 -1.66 -2.79 -10.89
CA LYS A 51 -0.81 -3.77 -10.21
C LYS A 51 -1.59 -4.72 -9.31
N TYR A 52 -2.62 -4.23 -8.62
CA TYR A 52 -3.33 -5.00 -7.59
C TYR A 52 -4.79 -5.32 -7.94
N GLY A 53 -5.34 -4.74 -9.00
CA GLY A 53 -6.74 -4.93 -9.40
C GLY A 53 -7.76 -4.28 -8.44
N TYR A 54 -7.30 -3.49 -7.47
CA TYR A 54 -8.18 -2.80 -6.51
C TYR A 54 -8.49 -1.39 -6.97
N ARG A 55 -9.77 -1.03 -6.94
CA ARG A 55 -10.21 0.35 -7.14
C ARG A 55 -10.14 1.10 -5.83
N VAL A 56 -9.38 2.19 -5.83
CA VAL A 56 -9.27 3.13 -4.72
C VAL A 56 -9.73 4.49 -5.22
N SER A 57 -10.51 5.20 -4.39
CA SER A 57 -10.98 6.53 -4.75
C SER A 57 -9.82 7.53 -4.83
N ALA A 58 -9.95 8.56 -5.68
CA ALA A 58 -8.96 9.62 -5.73
C ALA A 58 -8.76 10.28 -4.35
N GLY A 59 -9.85 10.53 -3.62
CA GLY A 59 -9.80 11.11 -2.27
C GLY A 59 -8.97 10.28 -1.30
N THR A 60 -9.06 8.95 -1.36
CA THR A 60 -8.23 8.05 -0.53
C THR A 60 -6.74 8.16 -0.89
N ILE A 61 -6.40 8.11 -2.19
CA ILE A 61 -5.00 8.25 -2.63
C ILE A 61 -4.43 9.59 -2.19
N TYR A 62 -5.12 10.70 -2.46
CA TYR A 62 -4.65 12.02 -2.07
C TYR A 62 -4.56 12.17 -0.54
N SER A 63 -5.50 11.63 0.22
CA SER A 63 -5.44 11.65 1.69
C SER A 63 -4.20 10.94 2.22
N ILE A 64 -3.81 9.81 1.62
CA ILE A 64 -2.60 9.09 1.98
C ILE A 64 -1.35 9.89 1.59
N LEU A 65 -1.27 10.39 0.36
CA LEU A 65 -0.13 11.20 -0.10
C LEU A 65 0.08 12.42 0.80
N TYR A 66 -0.99 13.16 1.14
CA TYR A 66 -0.88 14.28 2.09
C TYR A 66 -0.49 13.84 3.50
N SER A 67 -0.92 12.66 3.95
CA SER A 67 -0.51 12.11 5.25
C SER A 67 1.00 11.79 5.26
N LEU A 68 1.51 11.17 4.20
CA LEU A 68 2.93 10.87 4.03
C LEU A 68 3.79 12.12 3.95
N GLU A 69 3.31 13.16 3.25
CA GLU A 69 3.99 14.44 3.14
C GLU A 69 4.06 15.15 4.48
N ARG A 70 2.96 15.21 5.24
CA ARG A 70 2.95 15.77 6.60
C ARG A 70 3.85 15.02 7.58
N ARG A 71 4.11 13.74 7.32
CA ARG A 71 5.04 12.91 8.10
C ARG A 71 6.50 13.07 7.65
N GLY A 72 6.78 13.88 6.63
CA GLY A 72 8.15 14.10 6.14
C GLY A 72 8.70 12.99 5.24
N LEU A 73 7.91 11.95 4.92
CA LEU A 73 8.37 10.77 4.18
C LEU A 73 8.41 10.98 2.66
N ILE A 74 7.60 11.93 2.18
CA ILE A 74 7.57 12.34 0.78
C ILE A 74 7.53 13.86 0.72
N ARG A 75 7.95 14.43 -0.42
CA ARG A 75 7.81 15.85 -0.70
C ARG A 75 7.13 16.07 -2.04
N ASN A 76 6.36 17.15 -2.15
CA ASN A 76 5.85 17.59 -3.44
C ASN A 76 6.96 18.27 -4.27
N LEU A 77 6.91 18.02 -5.57
CA LEU A 77 7.66 18.76 -6.59
C LEU A 77 6.62 19.32 -7.55
N THR A 78 6.30 20.60 -7.38
CA THR A 78 5.40 21.30 -8.31
C THR A 78 6.23 21.88 -9.45
N THR A 79 6.00 21.36 -10.66
CA THR A 79 6.41 22.02 -11.90
C THR A 79 5.24 22.83 -12.47
N ALA A 80 5.50 23.68 -13.46
CA ALA A 80 4.46 24.47 -14.14
C ALA A 80 3.33 23.64 -14.78
N GLN A 81 3.48 22.31 -14.89
CA GLN A 81 2.56 21.42 -15.60
C GLN A 81 1.99 20.29 -14.72
N LYS A 82 2.70 19.88 -13.65
CA LYS A 82 2.27 18.75 -12.82
C LYS A 82 2.88 18.82 -11.41
N THR A 83 2.08 18.44 -10.42
CA THR A 83 2.57 18.10 -9.08
C THR A 83 2.86 16.61 -9.02
N VAL A 84 4.12 16.28 -8.74
CA VAL A 84 4.55 14.91 -8.46
C VAL A 84 5.08 14.83 -7.03
N PHE A 85 5.07 13.63 -6.48
CA PHE A 85 5.64 13.32 -5.19
C PHE A 85 6.94 12.55 -5.39
N GLU A 86 7.90 12.81 -4.51
CA GLU A 86 9.21 12.18 -4.45
C GLU A 86 9.47 11.71 -3.01
N LEU A 87 10.17 10.59 -2.85
CA LEU A 87 10.60 10.10 -1.55
C LEU A 87 11.64 11.05 -0.93
N THR A 88 11.59 11.26 0.38
CA THR A 88 12.66 11.97 1.11
C THR A 88 13.68 10.96 1.63
N ASN A 89 14.84 11.44 2.11
CA ASN A 89 15.82 10.59 2.79
C ASN A 89 15.17 9.84 3.99
N GLU A 90 14.29 10.49 4.75
CA GLU A 90 13.55 9.84 5.85
C GLU A 90 12.61 8.74 5.33
N GLY A 91 11.95 8.97 4.19
CA GLY A 91 11.15 7.97 3.50
C GLY A 91 11.97 6.78 3.00
N GLU A 92 13.15 7.03 2.44
CA GLU A 92 14.11 6.00 1.99
C GLU A 92 14.55 5.12 3.17
N GLU A 93 15.02 5.73 4.26
CA GLU A 93 15.44 5.01 5.47
C GLU A 93 14.29 4.17 6.05
N MET A 94 13.07 4.71 6.09
CA MET A 94 11.89 3.95 6.52
C MET A 94 11.62 2.75 5.60
N MET A 95 11.75 2.92 4.29
CA MET A 95 11.54 1.83 3.32
C MET A 95 12.62 0.76 3.45
N ASP A 96 13.88 1.13 3.67
CA ASP A 96 14.96 0.17 3.91
C ASP A 96 14.70 -0.66 5.16
N VAL A 97 14.25 -0.05 6.25
CA VAL A 97 13.86 -0.78 7.46
C VAL A 97 12.73 -1.76 7.16
N ILE A 98 11.68 -1.34 6.45
CA ILE A 98 10.55 -2.21 6.10
C ILE A 98 11.00 -3.39 5.23
N LEU A 99 11.77 -3.13 4.18
CA LEU A 99 12.20 -4.14 3.21
C LEU A 99 13.16 -5.14 3.84
N ASN A 100 14.11 -4.69 4.65
CA ASN A 100 15.06 -5.56 5.35
C ASN A 100 14.44 -6.36 6.49
N ASN A 101 13.25 -6.01 6.96
CA ASN A 101 12.55 -6.69 8.07
C ASN A 101 11.20 -7.31 7.63
N ASN A 102 11.00 -7.55 6.33
CA ASN A 102 9.76 -8.09 5.79
C ASN A 102 9.33 -9.45 6.42
N ASP A 103 10.29 -10.31 6.77
CA ASP A 103 10.05 -11.58 7.45
C ASP A 103 9.45 -11.37 8.84
N GLN A 104 9.90 -10.32 9.56
CA GLN A 104 9.34 -9.98 10.86
C GLN A 104 7.89 -9.51 10.73
N ILE A 105 7.57 -8.71 9.70
CA ILE A 105 6.19 -8.29 9.40
C ILE A 105 5.29 -9.50 9.14
N PHE A 106 5.79 -10.51 8.41
CA PHE A 106 5.05 -11.75 8.18
C PHE A 106 4.82 -12.54 9.48
N VAL A 107 5.84 -12.64 10.35
CA VAL A 107 5.71 -13.28 11.66
C VAL A 107 4.69 -12.53 12.54
N LEU A 108 4.72 -11.20 12.57
CA LEU A 108 3.75 -10.39 13.32
C LEU A 108 2.33 -10.62 12.81
N THR A 109 2.12 -10.61 11.50
CA THR A 109 0.80 -10.87 10.89
C THR A 109 0.29 -12.27 11.24
N LYS A 110 1.18 -13.28 11.23
CA LYS A 110 0.84 -14.64 11.69
C LYS A 110 0.42 -14.68 13.15
N LYS A 111 1.13 -13.99 14.04
CA LYS A 111 0.81 -13.91 15.47
C LYS A 111 -0.54 -13.23 15.73
N LEU A 112 -0.88 -12.18 14.97
CA LEU A 112 -2.17 -11.50 15.11
C LEU A 112 -3.36 -12.40 14.74
N ILE A 113 -3.20 -13.24 13.71
CA ILE A 113 -4.27 -14.14 13.23
C ILE A 113 -4.35 -15.41 14.08
N LYS A 114 -3.20 -15.97 14.46
CA LYS A 114 -3.12 -17.09 15.40
C LYS A 114 -2.96 -16.53 16.81
N LEU A 115 -4.06 -16.09 17.41
CA LEU A 115 -4.15 -15.94 18.86
C LEU A 115 -4.07 -17.33 19.50
N GLN A 116 -2.85 -17.80 19.75
CA GLN A 116 -2.49 -18.91 20.64
C GLN A 116 -1.19 -18.57 21.34
#